data_AF-A0A7L4RBI1-F1
#
_entry.id   AF-A0A7L4RBI1-F1
#
_cell.length_a   1.000
_cell.length_b   1.000
_cell.length_c   1.000
_cell.angle_alpha   90.00
_cell.angle_beta   90.00
_cell.angle_gamma   90.00
#
_symmetry.space_group_name_H-M   'P 1'
#
loop_
_entity.id
_entity.type
_entity.pdbx_description
1 polymer ?
#
loop_
_entity_poly.entity_id
_entity_poly.type
_entity_poly.pdbx_seq_one_letter_code
_entity_poly.pdbx_strand_id
1 'polypeptide(L)'
;MRGQLSSEYLLLIVFVVVIVSLFMIDVARDAEITVAIAATRLACSEYSNTVDSEVYCTTISYSINGTNFTVSPHLYNYRGIRVVPLPASSFNERVIQEIRGSITNNRSVSCTNCVDCSIGHYYYCVDASV
;
A
#
# COMPACT_ATOMS: atom_id res chain seq x y z
N MET A 1 13.07 48.69 -13.41
CA MET A 1 13.74 47.71 -14.28
C MET A 1 12.89 46.44 -14.31
N ARG A 2 12.13 46.20 -15.38
CA ARG A 2 11.36 44.96 -15.56
C ARG A 2 12.30 43.96 -16.25
N GLY A 3 12.79 42.97 -15.51
CA GLY A 3 13.58 41.89 -16.08
C GLY A 3 12.68 41.01 -16.96
N GLN A 4 12.70 41.22 -18.27
CA GLN A 4 12.18 40.23 -19.22
C GLN A 4 13.14 39.04 -19.19
N LEU A 5 12.73 37.96 -18.52
CA LEU A 5 13.32 36.65 -18.71
C LEU A 5 13.18 36.30 -20.20
N SER A 6 14.31 36.02 -20.86
CA SER A 6 14.31 35.48 -22.23
C SER A 6 13.44 34.22 -22.28
N SER A 7 12.68 34.03 -23.37
CA SER A 7 11.82 32.85 -23.55
C SER A 7 12.58 31.53 -23.43
N GLU A 8 13.86 31.53 -23.76
CA GLU A 8 14.76 30.38 -23.60
C GLU A 8 14.97 30.00 -22.13
N TYR A 9 15.13 31.00 -21.25
CA TYR A 9 15.25 30.77 -19.81
C TYR A 9 13.95 30.23 -19.21
N LEU A 10 12.80 30.72 -19.70
CA LEU A 10 11.50 30.26 -19.24
C LEU A 10 11.24 28.79 -19.65
N LEU A 11 11.62 28.42 -20.88
CA LEU A 11 11.57 27.03 -21.34
C LEU A 11 12.45 26.10 -20.51
N LEU A 12 13.67 26.54 -20.18
CA LEU A 12 14.61 25.74 -19.38
C LEU A 12 14.09 25.52 -17.95
N ILE A 13 13.52 26.57 -17.33
CA ILE A 13 12.89 26.46 -16.01
C ILE A 13 11.71 25.48 -16.06
N VAL A 14 10.80 25.62 -17.04
CA VAL A 14 9.65 24.72 -17.17
C VAL A 14 10.11 23.27 -17.35
N PHE A 15 11.12 23.04 -18.19
CA PHE A 15 11.67 21.70 -18.41
C PHE A 15 12.23 21.08 -17.13
N VAL A 16 13.01 21.83 -16.35
CA VAL A 16 13.57 21.36 -15.07
C VAL A 16 12.45 21.07 -14.06
N VAL A 17 11.45 21.95 -13.95
CA VAL A 17 10.31 21.74 -13.04
C VAL A 17 9.52 20.49 -13.42
N VAL A 18 9.29 20.24 -14.70
CA VAL A 18 8.61 19.02 -15.18
C VAL A 18 9.40 17.77 -14.81
N ILE A 19 10.71 17.75 -15.06
CA ILE A 19 11.56 16.61 -14.70
C ILE A 19 11.50 16.33 -13.20
N VAL A 20 11.71 17.35 -12.37
CA VAL A 20 11.65 17.21 -10.91
C VAL A 20 10.29 16.69 -10.46
N SER A 21 9.20 17.17 -11.06
CA SER A 21 7.85 16.70 -10.73
C SER A 21 7.65 15.22 -11.05
N LEU A 22 8.16 14.75 -12.19
CA LEU A 22 8.09 13.33 -12.56
C LEU A 22 8.86 12.46 -11.58
N PHE A 23 10.08 12.85 -11.22
CA PHE A 23 10.87 12.14 -10.20
C PHE A 23 10.16 12.07 -8.85
N MET A 24 9.53 13.17 -8.42
CA MET A 24 8.79 13.19 -7.15
C MET A 24 7.56 12.28 -7.17
N ILE A 25 6.89 12.13 -8.32
CA ILE A 25 5.75 11.22 -8.47
C ILE A 25 6.19 9.76 -8.33
N ASP A 26 7.31 9.38 -8.95
CA ASP A 26 7.82 8.01 -8.85
C ASP A 26 8.26 7.68 -7.42
N VAL A 27 8.95 8.61 -6.74
CA VAL A 27 9.33 8.45 -5.32
C VAL A 27 8.09 8.34 -4.43
N ALA A 28 7.03 9.11 -4.69
CA ALA A 28 5.79 9.02 -3.93
C ALA A 28 5.10 7.66 -4.10
N ARG A 29 5.10 7.09 -5.31
CA ARG A 29 4.57 5.74 -5.57
C ARG A 29 5.35 4.65 -4.85
N ASP A 30 6.68 4.72 -4.89
CA ASP A 30 7.55 3.77 -4.18
C ASP A 30 7.36 3.85 -2.66
N ALA A 31 7.18 5.06 -2.13
CA ALA A 31 6.86 5.28 -0.73
C ALA A 31 5.50 4.67 -0.36
N GLU A 32 4.48 4.84 -1.20
CA GLU A 32 3.15 4.29 -0.97
C GLU A 32 3.17 2.74 -0.93
N ILE A 33 3.86 2.11 -1.88
CA ILE A 33 4.06 0.64 -1.91
C ILE A 33 4.75 0.16 -0.62
N THR A 34 5.81 0.86 -0.21
CA THR A 34 6.56 0.51 1.00
C THR A 34 5.68 0.62 2.25
N VAL A 35 4.88 1.68 2.34
CA VAL A 35 3.91 1.90 3.42
C VAL A 35 2.85 0.80 3.41
N ALA A 36 2.33 0.41 2.25
CA ALA A 36 1.33 -0.65 2.15
C ALA A 36 1.87 -2.01 2.63
N ILE A 37 3.11 -2.35 2.28
CA ILE A 37 3.76 -3.58 2.74
C ILE A 37 3.97 -3.53 4.26
N ALA A 38 4.44 -2.39 4.79
CA ALA A 38 4.65 -2.20 6.22
C ALA A 38 3.32 -2.29 7.02
N ALA A 39 2.26 -1.66 6.51
CA ALA A 39 0.92 -1.73 7.09
C ALA A 39 0.37 -3.16 7.07
N THR A 40 0.59 -3.90 5.98
CA THR A 40 0.22 -5.32 5.90
C THR A 40 0.96 -6.16 6.95
N ARG A 41 2.25 -5.91 7.17
CA ARG A 41 3.02 -6.57 8.24
C ARG A 41 2.48 -6.23 9.62
N LEU A 42 2.10 -4.98 9.85
CA LEU A 42 1.51 -4.55 11.12
C LEU A 42 0.18 -5.27 11.38
N ALA A 43 -0.73 -5.29 10.41
CA ALA A 43 -2.00 -6.03 10.51
C ALA A 43 -1.78 -7.54 10.72
N CYS A 44 -0.80 -8.13 10.04
CA CYS A 44 -0.35 -9.50 10.26
C CYS A 44 0.11 -9.74 11.72
N SER A 45 0.92 -8.84 12.27
CA SER A 45 1.42 -8.93 13.64
C SER A 45 0.30 -8.80 14.66
N GLU A 46 -0.65 -7.90 14.44
CA GLU A 46 -1.82 -7.75 15.30
C GLU A 46 -2.71 -8.99 15.25
N TYR A 47 -2.90 -9.58 14.07
CA TYR A 47 -3.65 -10.82 13.92
C TYR A 47 -3.00 -11.97 14.70
N SER A 48 -1.68 -12.14 14.55
CA SER A 48 -0.89 -13.13 15.31
C SER A 48 -1.12 -13.01 16.83
N ASN A 49 -1.12 -11.79 17.35
CA ASN A 49 -1.38 -11.53 18.76
C ASN A 49 -2.82 -11.88 19.19
N THR A 50 -3.81 -11.74 18.29
CA THR A 50 -5.21 -12.03 18.61
C THR A 50 -5.59 -13.51 18.54
N VAL A 51 -4.88 -14.34 17.75
CA VAL A 51 -5.22 -15.75 17.50
C VAL A 51 -4.30 -16.70 18.26
N ASP A 52 -3.80 -16.27 19.42
CA ASP A 52 -3.03 -17.11 20.35
C ASP A 52 -1.72 -17.67 19.74
N SER A 53 -0.88 -16.76 19.20
CA SER A 53 0.58 -16.87 19.03
C SER A 53 1.16 -17.97 18.12
N GLU A 54 0.35 -18.89 17.62
CA GLU A 54 0.85 -19.97 16.76
C GLU A 54 0.90 -19.61 15.28
N VAL A 55 0.39 -18.45 14.87
CA VAL A 55 0.36 -18.00 13.48
C VAL A 55 1.26 -16.79 13.27
N TYR A 56 2.16 -16.84 12.31
CA TYR A 56 3.06 -15.74 11.95
C TYR A 56 3.04 -15.47 10.45
N CYS A 57 3.28 -14.21 10.09
CA CYS A 57 3.29 -13.74 8.72
C CYS A 57 4.75 -13.66 8.25
N THR A 58 5.14 -14.52 7.30
CA THR A 58 6.54 -14.59 6.84
C THR A 58 6.76 -13.80 5.57
N THR A 59 5.83 -13.93 4.62
CA THR A 59 5.99 -13.48 3.25
C THR A 59 4.78 -12.66 2.87
N ILE A 60 5.03 -11.57 2.16
CA ILE A 60 3.99 -10.76 1.54
C ILE A 60 4.39 -10.69 0.08
N SER A 61 3.60 -11.33 -0.79
CA SER A 61 3.70 -11.07 -2.21
C SER A 61 2.82 -9.89 -2.57
N TYR A 62 3.22 -9.15 -3.58
CA TYR A 62 2.41 -8.07 -4.12
C TYR A 62 2.55 -8.05 -5.64
N SER A 63 1.53 -7.52 -6.31
CA SER A 63 1.55 -7.28 -7.75
C SER A 63 0.90 -5.95 -8.05
N ILE A 64 1.39 -5.30 -9.12
CA ILE A 64 0.90 -4.00 -9.57
C ILE A 64 0.46 -4.17 -11.02
N ASN A 65 -0.80 -3.86 -11.29
CA ASN A 65 -1.37 -3.87 -12.63
C ASN A 65 -2.10 -2.56 -12.89
N GLY A 66 -1.39 -1.60 -13.49
CA GLY A 66 -1.87 -0.23 -13.66
C GLY A 66 -2.06 0.45 -12.31
N THR A 67 -3.29 0.86 -12.00
CA THR A 67 -3.67 1.45 -10.71
C THR A 67 -4.11 0.43 -9.68
N ASN A 68 -4.12 -0.88 -10.00
CA ASN A 68 -4.49 -1.92 -9.05
C ASN A 68 -3.25 -2.44 -8.32
N PHE A 69 -3.27 -2.38 -7.00
CA PHE A 69 -2.25 -2.94 -6.13
C PHE A 69 -2.85 -4.12 -5.37
N THR A 70 -2.34 -5.32 -5.64
CA THR A 70 -2.75 -6.54 -4.92
C THR A 70 -1.66 -6.90 -3.93
N VAL A 71 -2.06 -7.17 -2.69
CA VAL A 71 -1.18 -7.65 -1.63
C VAL A 71 -1.71 -8.96 -1.05
N SER A 72 -0.83 -9.95 -0.96
CA SER A 72 -1.16 -11.30 -0.51
C SER A 72 -0.23 -11.71 0.62
N PRO A 73 -0.65 -11.46 1.88
CA PRO A 73 0.09 -11.93 3.04
C PRO A 73 -0.03 -13.44 3.19
N HIS A 74 1.09 -14.10 3.47
CA HIS A 74 1.17 -15.53 3.69
C HIS A 74 1.37 -15.80 5.18
N LEU A 75 0.36 -16.40 5.81
CA LEU A 75 0.39 -16.78 7.21
C LEU A 75 0.76 -18.25 7.33
N TYR A 76 1.56 -18.56 8.35
CA TYR A 76 2.03 -19.91 8.65
C TYR A 76 1.84 -20.20 10.12
N ASN A 77 1.51 -21.45 10.45
CA ASN A 77 1.51 -21.89 11.84
C ASN A 77 2.92 -22.25 12.34
N TYR A 78 3.09 -22.53 13.64
CA TYR A 78 4.35 -23.00 14.25
C TYR A 78 4.95 -24.25 13.59
N ARG A 79 4.15 -25.03 12.86
CA ARG A 79 4.59 -26.21 12.10
C ARG A 79 5.05 -25.87 10.68
N GLY A 80 5.05 -24.60 10.28
CA GLY A 80 5.41 -24.15 8.94
C GLY A 80 4.34 -24.45 7.89
N ILE A 81 3.11 -24.74 8.30
CA ILE A 81 1.99 -25.01 7.38
C ILE A 81 1.28 -23.69 7.10
N ARG A 82 1.04 -23.40 5.82
CA ARG A 82 0.28 -22.22 5.39
C ARG A 82 -1.15 -22.29 5.96
N VAL A 83 -1.59 -21.21 6.60
CA VAL A 83 -2.93 -21.10 7.18
C VAL A 83 -3.66 -19.93 6.55
N VAL A 84 -4.96 -20.11 6.34
CA VAL A 84 -5.85 -19.03 5.90
C VAL A 84 -6.50 -18.41 7.14
N PRO A 85 -6.44 -17.08 7.32
CA PRO A 85 -7.08 -16.44 8.45
C PRO A 85 -8.59 -16.65 8.37
N LEU A 86 -9.22 -16.94 9.50
CA LEU A 86 -10.66 -17.19 9.61
C LEU A 86 -11.30 -16.17 10.58
N PRO A 87 -12.28 -15.36 10.15
CA PRO A 87 -12.76 -15.20 8.77
C PRO A 87 -11.80 -14.32 7.93
N ALA A 88 -11.48 -14.77 6.72
CA ALA A 88 -10.51 -14.09 5.84
C ALA A 88 -10.92 -12.65 5.50
N SER A 89 -12.23 -12.38 5.39
CA SER A 89 -12.75 -11.03 5.14
C SER A 89 -12.38 -10.04 6.26
N SER A 90 -12.48 -10.45 7.52
CA SER A 90 -12.13 -9.59 8.67
C SER A 90 -10.64 -9.25 8.70
N PHE A 91 -9.80 -10.19 8.27
CA PHE A 91 -8.37 -9.96 8.15
C PHE A 91 -8.06 -9.02 6.99
N ASN A 92 -8.68 -9.24 5.83
CA ASN A 92 -8.55 -8.37 4.66
C ASN A 92 -8.97 -6.92 4.99
N GLU A 93 -10.11 -6.75 5.68
CA GLU A 93 -10.58 -5.45 6.16
C GLU A 93 -9.56 -4.77 7.07
N ARG A 94 -8.97 -5.50 8.02
CA ARG A 94 -7.96 -4.95 8.91
C ARG A 94 -6.70 -4.51 8.16
N VAL A 95 -6.23 -5.31 7.21
CA VAL A 95 -5.09 -4.92 6.35
C VAL A 95 -5.40 -3.62 5.60
N ILE A 96 -6.60 -3.51 5.00
CA ILE A 96 -7.02 -2.29 4.31
C ILE A 96 -7.10 -1.09 5.28
N GLN A 97 -7.59 -1.27 6.50
CA GLN A 97 -7.64 -0.22 7.53
C GLN A 97 -6.26 0.29 7.90
N GLU A 98 -5.28 -0.61 8.08
CA GLU A 98 -3.90 -0.22 8.38
C GLU A 98 -3.23 0.47 7.19
N ILE A 99 -3.46 0.00 5.96
CA ILE A 99 -2.95 0.66 4.74
C ILE A 99 -3.52 2.08 4.66
N ARG A 100 -4.85 2.22 4.78
CA ARG A 100 -5.52 3.52 4.72
C ARG A 100 -5.09 4.45 5.84
N GLY A 101 -4.98 3.92 7.06
CA GLY A 101 -4.48 4.65 8.22
C GLY A 101 -3.07 5.17 8.02
N SER A 102 -2.19 4.37 7.40
CA SER A 102 -0.79 4.74 7.17
C SER A 102 -0.62 5.76 6.04
N ILE A 103 -1.47 5.71 5.01
CA ILE A 103 -1.39 6.62 3.85
C ILE A 103 -2.16 7.93 4.10
N THR A 104 -3.34 7.86 4.72
CA THR A 104 -4.28 8.99 4.81
C THR A 104 -4.53 9.48 6.23
N ASN A 105 -3.91 8.87 7.26
CA ASN A 105 -4.23 9.10 8.68
C ASN A 105 -5.69 8.83 9.07
N ASN A 106 -6.44 8.09 8.24
CA ASN A 106 -7.82 7.72 8.49
C ASN A 106 -8.00 6.20 8.37
N ARG A 107 -8.37 5.55 9.47
CA ARG A 107 -8.59 4.10 9.54
C ARG A 107 -10.04 3.68 9.24
N SER A 108 -10.95 4.62 9.02
CA SER A 108 -12.34 4.30 8.68
C SER A 108 -12.43 3.72 7.26
N VAL A 109 -12.96 2.51 7.14
CA VAL A 109 -13.06 1.77 5.88
C VAL A 109 -14.42 1.11 5.76
N SER A 110 -15.02 1.19 4.57
CA SER A 110 -16.23 0.46 4.18
C SER A 110 -15.96 -0.64 3.14
N CYS A 111 -14.70 -0.88 2.77
CA CYS A 111 -14.32 -1.89 1.78
C CYS A 111 -14.03 -3.22 2.49
N THR A 112 -14.71 -4.28 2.05
CA THR A 112 -14.63 -5.61 2.65
C THR A 112 -13.81 -6.61 1.82
N ASN A 113 -13.56 -6.31 0.54
CA ASN A 113 -12.71 -7.09 -0.39
C ASN A 113 -12.28 -6.20 -1.57
N CYS A 114 -11.51 -6.74 -2.52
CA CYS A 114 -10.83 -6.14 -3.69
C CYS A 114 -11.62 -5.23 -4.65
N VAL A 115 -12.81 -4.78 -4.27
CA VAL A 115 -13.66 -3.90 -5.05
C VAL A 115 -13.65 -2.52 -4.37
N ASP A 116 -12.99 -1.57 -5.01
CA ASP A 116 -13.13 -0.11 -4.84
C ASP A 116 -12.43 0.61 -3.67
N CYS A 117 -11.41 0.02 -3.03
CA CYS A 117 -10.62 0.77 -2.04
C CYS A 117 -9.53 1.63 -2.68
N SER A 118 -9.92 2.78 -3.23
CA SER A 118 -8.97 3.80 -3.68
C SER A 118 -8.33 4.48 -2.46
N ILE A 119 -7.03 4.26 -2.29
CA ILE A 119 -6.22 4.85 -1.22
C ILE A 119 -4.99 5.44 -1.92
N GLY A 120 -4.69 6.71 -1.70
CA GLY A 120 -3.57 7.34 -2.40
C GLY A 120 -3.69 7.20 -3.92
N HIS A 121 -2.70 6.57 -4.54
CA HIS A 121 -2.65 6.37 -5.99
C HIS A 121 -3.26 5.04 -6.46
N TYR A 122 -3.43 4.06 -5.58
CA TYR A 122 -3.82 2.71 -5.96
C TYR A 122 -5.23 2.31 -5.49
N TYR A 123 -5.82 1.38 -6.23
CA TYR A 123 -6.95 0.56 -5.78
C TYR A 123 -6.39 -0.68 -5.12
N TYR A 124 -6.63 -0.82 -3.81
CA TYR A 124 -6.05 -1.89 -3.01
C TYR A 124 -6.94 -3.13 -2.98
N CYS A 125 -6.29 -4.27 -3.21
CA CYS A 125 -6.88 -5.60 -3.11
C CYS A 125 -6.03 -6.44 -2.16
N VAL A 126 -6.65 -6.97 -1.10
CA VAL A 126 -6.00 -7.88 -0.15
C VAL A 126 -6.54 -9.28 -0.36
N ASP A 127 -5.64 -10.23 -0.59
CA ASP A 127 -5.99 -11.63 -0.72
C ASP A 127 -5.14 -12.48 0.24
N ALA A 128 -5.66 -12.69 1.45
CA ALA A 128 -5.06 -13.59 2.43
C ALA A 128 -5.45 -15.07 2.22
N SER A 129 -6.27 -15.39 1.21
CA SER A 129 -6.75 -16.74 0.96
C SER A 129 -5.80 -17.56 0.08
N VAL A 130 -5.05 -16.89 -0.81
CA VAL A 130 -4.17 -17.51 -1.83
C VAL A 130 -2.74 -17.71 -1.38
#